data_AF-A0AA38MBB3-F1
#
_entry.id   AF-A0AA38MBB3-F1
#
_cell.length_a   1.000
_cell.length_b   1.000
_cell.length_c   1.000
_cell.angle_alpha   90.00
_cell.angle_beta   90.00
_cell.angle_gamma   90.00
#
_symmetry.space_group_name_H-M   'P 1'
#
loop_
_entity.id
_entity.type
_entity.pdbx_description
1 polymer ?
#
loop_
_entity_poly.entity_id
_entity_poly.type
_entity_poly.pdbx_seq_one_letter_code
_entity_poly.pdbx_strand_id
1 'polypeptide(L)'
;MPGTCKACDGDINRRNEKVFSCFLCSNKSHAKCLKIEDAEFKILQKLNNFKYICDECLILQNSEKVDSLKASIDKCLTAIENQNQTINSHGTIINDLLQKMPSSFQKDHVPSYASVTNKSTVIVQPKNTEKKVSETKAELLGKVNPVENNLNISNVKSSRSGGVIISCNSSKDTKKIVEIVENELREDYNIKQLSNLCPRIRISGIPKEITSEMFSKSLVHQNQLLFNDVNEDYKVVSYSSQRKSDKYLQAVVQIDTVSYNNIMKAGKLLIGYKYCKVWDAIDVRRCYNCCGFHHHSDKCDQNFPICPRCSEKHKVQECKSDILKCTNCSMLKATNANINTNHAAWDINKCTVYKTHVENFKKIIFNSQ
;
A
#
# COMPACT_ATOMS: atom_id res chain seq x y z
N MET A 1 27.87 10.98 -61.79
CA MET A 1 28.60 10.46 -62.97
C MET A 1 29.69 9.52 -62.48
N PRO A 2 29.87 8.31 -63.06
CA PRO A 2 31.00 7.48 -62.68
C PRO A 2 32.29 8.21 -63.05
N GLY A 3 33.08 8.60 -62.05
CA GLY A 3 34.33 9.35 -62.27
C GLY A 3 34.35 10.79 -61.78
N THR A 4 33.34 11.25 -61.03
CA THR A 4 33.39 12.56 -60.34
C THR A 4 33.32 12.42 -58.83
N CYS A 5 33.94 13.38 -58.13
CA CYS A 5 33.92 13.51 -56.68
C CYS A 5 32.57 14.05 -56.23
N LYS A 6 31.91 13.37 -55.30
CA LYS A 6 30.60 13.77 -54.80
C LYS A 6 30.58 15.12 -54.07
N ALA A 7 31.73 15.61 -53.58
CA ALA A 7 31.81 16.84 -52.81
C ALA A 7 32.14 18.10 -53.65
N CYS A 8 32.81 17.94 -54.81
CA CYS A 8 33.26 19.08 -55.62
C CYS A 8 33.01 18.91 -57.13
N ASP A 9 32.39 17.79 -57.53
CA ASP A 9 32.15 17.36 -58.92
C ASP A 9 33.41 17.24 -59.81
N GLY A 10 34.61 17.39 -59.23
CA GLY A 10 35.89 17.23 -59.92
C GLY A 10 36.21 15.77 -60.27
N ASP A 11 37.06 15.56 -61.27
CA ASP A 11 37.49 14.23 -61.73
C ASP A 11 38.28 13.47 -60.64
N ILE A 12 37.90 12.22 -60.39
CA ILE A 12 38.55 11.31 -59.43
C ILE A 12 39.47 10.28 -60.09
N ASN A 13 39.50 10.21 -61.42
CA ASN A 13 40.28 9.23 -62.18
C ASN A 13 41.70 9.73 -62.52
N ARG A 14 42.08 10.92 -62.05
CA ARG A 14 43.43 11.45 -62.22
C ARG A 14 44.44 10.58 -61.44
N ARG A 15 45.62 10.36 -62.05
CA ARG A 15 46.70 9.58 -61.41
C ARG A 15 47.07 10.22 -60.06
N ASN A 16 47.20 9.37 -59.03
CA ASN A 16 47.58 9.71 -57.65
C ASN A 16 46.53 10.48 -56.82
N GLU A 17 45.27 10.57 -57.27
CA GLU A 17 44.22 11.12 -56.41
C GLU A 17 43.88 10.19 -55.26
N LYS A 18 43.78 10.75 -54.05
CA LYS A 18 43.39 10.03 -52.83
C LYS A 18 41.89 10.11 -52.66
N VAL A 19 41.24 8.97 -52.70
CA VAL A 19 39.77 8.89 -52.77
C VAL A 19 39.25 7.90 -51.75
N PHE A 20 38.19 8.27 -51.04
CA PHE A 20 37.38 7.34 -50.24
C PHE A 20 36.09 7.00 -50.96
N SER A 21 35.65 5.75 -50.83
CA SER A 21 34.34 5.28 -51.27
C SER A 21 33.42 5.16 -50.07
N CYS A 22 32.26 5.79 -50.11
CA CYS A 22 31.25 5.60 -49.09
C CYS A 22 30.79 4.14 -49.07
N PHE A 23 30.74 3.53 -47.88
CA PHE A 23 30.34 2.14 -47.69
C PHE A 23 28.86 1.89 -48.04
N LEU A 24 28.00 2.91 -47.96
CA LEU A 24 26.55 2.77 -48.17
C LEU A 24 26.12 3.10 -49.60
N CYS A 25 26.52 4.25 -50.16
CA CYS A 25 26.10 4.66 -51.50
C CYS A 25 27.15 4.42 -52.60
N SER A 26 28.34 3.92 -52.25
CA SER A 26 29.48 3.72 -53.18
C SER A 26 29.99 5.00 -53.88
N ASN A 27 29.48 6.18 -53.52
CA ASN A 27 29.96 7.45 -54.05
C ASN A 27 31.39 7.71 -53.56
N LYS A 28 32.20 8.28 -54.45
CA LYS A 28 33.62 8.55 -54.22
C LYS A 28 33.84 10.03 -53.91
N SER A 29 34.77 10.33 -53.02
CA SER A 29 35.13 11.71 -52.65
C SER A 29 36.63 11.83 -52.45
N HIS A 30 37.23 12.93 -52.89
CA HIS A 30 38.64 13.21 -52.62
C HIS A 30 38.86 13.35 -51.11
N ALA A 31 39.94 12.78 -50.58
CA ALA A 31 40.30 12.91 -49.17
C ALA A 31 40.40 14.38 -48.73
N LYS A 32 40.92 15.26 -49.61
CA LYS A 32 40.99 16.70 -49.39
C LYS A 32 39.61 17.37 -49.27
N CYS A 33 38.64 16.95 -50.08
CA CYS A 33 37.27 17.45 -49.99
C CYS A 33 36.57 17.03 -48.69
N LEU A 34 37.04 15.93 -48.08
CA LEU A 34 36.61 15.47 -46.76
C LEU A 34 37.44 16.07 -45.62
N LYS A 35 38.34 17.01 -45.91
CA LYS A 35 39.27 17.62 -44.96
C LYS A 35 40.18 16.60 -44.25
N ILE A 36 40.48 15.49 -44.91
CA ILE A 36 41.39 14.45 -44.40
C ILE A 36 42.79 14.75 -44.92
N GLU A 37 43.74 14.86 -44.00
CA GLU A 37 45.13 15.10 -44.32
C GLU A 37 45.82 13.85 -44.90
N ASP A 38 46.94 14.08 -45.57
CA ASP A 38 47.70 13.01 -46.22
C ASP A 38 48.24 11.96 -45.25
N ALA A 39 48.58 12.37 -44.02
CA ALA A 39 49.03 11.47 -42.96
C ALA A 39 47.86 10.61 -42.44
N GLU A 40 46.70 11.23 -42.21
CA GLU A 40 45.48 10.56 -41.76
C GLU A 40 45.00 9.55 -42.80
N PHE A 41 45.00 9.90 -44.09
CA PHE A 41 44.63 8.99 -45.17
C PHE A 41 45.47 7.71 -45.15
N LYS A 42 46.80 7.83 -44.97
CA LYS A 42 47.71 6.68 -44.89
C LYS A 42 47.43 5.79 -43.68
N ILE A 43 47.02 6.38 -42.56
CA ILE A 43 46.65 5.63 -41.34
C ILE A 43 45.34 4.90 -41.58
N LEU A 44 44.31 5.60 -42.07
CA LEU A 44 42.98 5.06 -42.31
C LEU A 44 42.98 3.90 -43.32
N GLN A 45 43.86 3.94 -44.33
CA GLN A 45 44.03 2.82 -45.27
C GLN A 45 44.63 1.55 -44.65
N LYS A 46 45.40 1.67 -43.55
CA LYS A 46 45.99 0.52 -42.86
C LYS A 46 45.03 -0.17 -41.90
N LEU A 47 43.86 0.43 -41.64
CA LEU A 47 42.86 -0.13 -40.75
C LEU A 47 41.93 -1.08 -41.52
N ASN A 48 42.09 -2.39 -41.30
CA ASN A 48 41.31 -3.42 -41.99
C ASN A 48 39.78 -3.30 -41.80
N ASN A 49 39.34 -2.65 -40.71
CA ASN A 49 37.92 -2.50 -40.36
C ASN A 49 37.37 -1.08 -40.57
N PHE A 50 38.15 -0.18 -41.17
CA PHE A 50 37.69 1.19 -41.39
C PHE A 50 36.71 1.25 -42.56
N LYS A 51 35.55 1.87 -42.32
CA LYS A 51 34.53 2.13 -43.33
C LYS A 51 34.16 3.60 -43.30
N TYR A 52 34.37 4.28 -44.42
CA TYR A 52 33.94 5.66 -44.60
C TYR A 52 32.44 5.72 -44.93
N ILE A 53 31.69 6.58 -44.26
CA ILE A 53 30.28 6.88 -44.56
C ILE A 53 30.20 8.38 -44.82
N CYS A 54 29.58 8.80 -45.93
CA CYS A 54 29.40 10.23 -46.21
C CYS A 54 28.26 10.82 -45.38
N ASP A 55 28.31 12.14 -45.19
CA ASP A 55 27.32 12.87 -44.37
C ASP A 55 25.87 12.62 -44.84
N GLU A 56 25.63 12.59 -46.16
CA GLU A 56 24.31 12.31 -46.74
C GLU A 56 23.76 10.94 -46.31
N CYS A 57 24.61 9.90 -46.34
CA CYS A 57 24.22 8.56 -45.89
C CYS A 57 24.08 8.47 -44.37
N LEU A 58 24.90 9.19 -43.60
CA LEU A 58 24.80 9.25 -42.14
C LEU A 58 23.49 9.93 -41.71
N ILE A 59 23.10 11.02 -42.39
CA ILE A 59 21.84 11.72 -42.17
C ILE A 59 20.65 10.80 -42.47
N LEU A 60 20.67 10.09 -43.61
CA LEU A 60 19.60 9.16 -43.99
C LEU A 60 19.43 8.01 -42.98
N GLN A 61 20.53 7.42 -42.49
CA GLN A 61 20.43 6.38 -41.46
C GLN A 61 19.84 6.90 -40.14
N ASN A 62 20.13 8.15 -39.80
CA ASN A 62 19.58 8.77 -38.61
C ASN A 62 18.11 9.14 -38.80
N SER A 63 17.68 9.59 -39.98
CA SER A 63 16.27 9.88 -40.26
C SER A 63 15.41 8.61 -40.21
N GLU A 64 15.86 7.50 -40.80
CA GLU A 64 15.14 6.22 -40.73
C GLU A 64 14.92 5.74 -39.29
N LYS A 65 15.94 5.86 -38.43
CA LYS A 65 15.82 5.54 -37.01
C LYS A 65 14.81 6.44 -36.31
N VAL A 66 14.86 7.75 -36.56
CA VAL A 66 13.91 8.72 -36.00
C VAL A 66 12.49 8.42 -36.45
N ASP A 67 12.27 8.07 -37.71
CA ASP A 67 10.95 7.75 -38.25
C ASP A 67 10.40 6.44 -37.65
N SER A 68 11.25 5.44 -37.46
CA SER A 68 10.87 4.20 -36.77
C SER A 68 10.48 4.43 -35.29
N LEU A 69 11.16 5.35 -34.62
CA LEU A 69 10.87 5.73 -33.24
C LEU A 69 9.55 6.51 -33.16
N LYS A 70 9.33 7.47 -34.07
CA LYS A 70 8.06 8.20 -34.19
C LYS A 70 6.89 7.25 -34.41
N ALA A 71 7.01 6.31 -35.36
CA ALA A 71 5.97 5.31 -35.61
C ALA A 71 5.67 4.43 -34.38
N SER A 72 6.67 4.17 -33.54
CA SER A 72 6.48 3.44 -32.28
C SER A 72 5.78 4.29 -31.22
N ILE A 73 6.12 5.58 -31.11
CA ILE A 73 5.47 6.54 -30.22
C ILE A 73 4.00 6.73 -30.62
N ASP A 74 3.71 6.92 -31.90
CA ASP A 74 2.35 7.12 -32.41
C ASP A 74 1.46 5.91 -32.07
N LYS A 75 1.98 4.68 -32.23
CA LYS A 75 1.27 3.46 -31.80
C LYS A 75 0.94 3.46 -30.31
N CYS A 76 1.87 3.90 -29.46
CA CYS A 76 1.66 4.02 -28.02
C CYS A 76 0.60 5.09 -27.70
N LEU A 77 0.65 6.24 -28.38
CA LEU A 77 -0.34 7.31 -28.21
C LEU A 77 -1.75 6.84 -28.57
N THR A 78 -1.91 6.17 -29.71
CA THR A 78 -3.22 5.60 -30.11
C THR A 78 -3.72 4.56 -29.10
N ALA A 79 -2.84 3.74 -28.52
CA ALA A 79 -3.23 2.78 -27.48
C ALA A 79 -3.73 3.48 -26.20
N ILE A 80 -3.07 4.56 -25.79
CA ILE A 80 -3.49 5.38 -24.64
C ILE A 80 -4.85 6.05 -24.90
N GLU A 81 -5.04 6.60 -26.10
CA GLU A 81 -6.31 7.22 -26.50
C GLU A 81 -7.47 6.21 -26.46
N ASN A 82 -7.27 5.00 -26.99
CA ASN A 82 -8.27 3.93 -26.94
C ASN A 82 -8.61 3.50 -25.50
N GLN A 83 -7.59 3.43 -24.62
CA GLN A 83 -7.82 3.16 -23.19
C GLN A 83 -8.64 4.26 -22.53
N ASN A 84 -8.33 5.54 -22.80
CA ASN A 84 -9.08 6.68 -22.28
C ASN A 84 -10.54 6.69 -22.76
N GLN A 85 -10.79 6.36 -24.03
CA GLN A 85 -12.16 6.20 -24.54
C GLN A 85 -12.92 5.09 -23.81
N THR A 86 -12.25 3.97 -23.52
CA THR A 86 -12.84 2.86 -22.74
C THR A 86 -13.13 3.26 -21.30
N ILE A 87 -12.25 4.03 -20.66
CA ILE A 87 -12.49 4.56 -19.31
C ILE A 87 -13.69 5.50 -19.31
N ASN A 88 -13.81 6.37 -20.31
CA ASN A 88 -14.93 7.30 -20.46
C ASN A 88 -16.26 6.55 -20.71
N SER A 89 -16.25 5.49 -21.50
CA SER A 89 -17.44 4.66 -21.71
C SER A 89 -17.84 3.90 -20.43
N HIS A 90 -16.87 3.40 -19.65
CA HIS A 90 -17.15 2.84 -18.33
C HIS A 90 -17.71 3.89 -17.36
N GLY A 91 -17.17 5.11 -17.37
CA GLY A 91 -17.65 6.22 -16.54
C GLY A 91 -19.10 6.61 -16.85
N THR A 92 -19.48 6.62 -18.13
CA THR A 92 -20.86 6.88 -18.55
C THR A 92 -21.82 5.75 -18.15
N ILE A 93 -21.41 4.49 -18.28
CA ILE A 93 -22.19 3.35 -17.79
C ILE A 93 -22.40 3.41 -16.27
N ILE A 94 -21.35 3.73 -15.51
CA ILE A 94 -21.43 3.89 -14.06
C ILE A 94 -22.42 5.01 -13.71
N ASN A 95 -22.34 6.16 -14.39
CA ASN A 95 -23.26 7.28 -14.15
C ASN A 95 -24.72 6.93 -14.49
N ASP A 96 -24.96 6.22 -15.59
CA ASP A 96 -26.31 5.76 -15.97
C ASP A 96 -26.87 4.75 -14.94
N LEU A 97 -26.02 3.83 -14.44
CA LEU A 97 -26.38 2.92 -13.35
C LEU A 97 -26.70 3.66 -12.06
N LEU A 98 -25.93 4.70 -11.71
CA LEU A 98 -26.18 5.55 -10.54
C LEU A 98 -27.50 6.31 -10.63
N GLN A 99 -27.86 6.80 -11.83
CA GLN A 99 -29.12 7.51 -12.05
C GLN A 99 -30.34 6.58 -12.00
N LYS A 100 -30.18 5.29 -12.32
CA LYS A 100 -31.24 4.28 -12.28
C LYS A 100 -31.45 3.65 -10.90
N MET A 101 -30.65 4.02 -9.88
CA MET A 101 -30.86 3.54 -8.51
C MET A 101 -32.04 4.27 -7.84
N PRO A 102 -32.89 3.56 -7.09
CA PRO A 102 -34.01 4.18 -6.39
C PRO A 102 -33.54 5.18 -5.32
N SER A 103 -34.24 6.32 -5.23
CA SER A 103 -33.94 7.47 -4.35
C SER A 103 -33.94 7.14 -2.85
N SER A 104 -34.27 5.91 -2.45
CA SER A 104 -34.18 5.42 -1.08
C SER A 104 -32.74 5.20 -0.57
N PHE A 105 -31.73 5.28 -1.44
CA PHE A 105 -30.30 5.21 -1.05
C PHE A 105 -29.62 6.59 -0.95
N GLN A 106 -30.31 7.69 -1.24
CA GLN A 106 -29.78 9.05 -1.10
C GLN A 106 -30.22 9.68 0.24
N LYS A 107 -29.75 9.10 1.35
CA LYS A 107 -29.62 9.81 2.62
C LYS A 107 -28.32 9.38 3.28
N ASP A 108 -27.28 10.15 3.03
CA ASP A 108 -26.64 10.99 4.05
C ASP A 108 -25.49 11.73 3.35
N HIS A 109 -25.17 12.92 3.83
CA HIS A 109 -24.08 13.74 3.35
C HIS A 109 -22.77 12.92 3.42
N VAL A 110 -22.35 12.33 2.31
CA VAL A 110 -21.12 11.52 2.27
C VAL A 110 -19.95 12.47 2.51
N PRO A 111 -19.14 12.28 3.57
CA PRO A 111 -17.93 13.04 3.74
C PRO A 111 -17.05 12.84 2.50
N SER A 112 -16.45 13.92 1.98
CA SER A 112 -15.49 13.87 0.86
C SER A 112 -14.47 12.75 1.08
N TYR A 113 -13.99 12.10 0.01
CA TYR A 113 -13.00 11.00 0.06
C TYR A 113 -11.79 11.30 0.98
N ALA A 114 -11.38 12.58 1.07
CA ALA A 114 -10.30 13.05 1.95
C ALA A 114 -10.61 13.01 3.47
N SER A 115 -11.88 12.85 3.84
CA SER A 115 -12.36 12.77 5.23
C SER A 115 -12.70 11.34 5.69
N VAL A 116 -12.36 10.34 4.87
CA VAL A 116 -12.55 8.90 5.15
C VAL A 116 -11.19 8.16 5.13
N THR A 117 -10.08 8.88 4.96
CA THR A 117 -8.73 8.31 4.87
C THR A 117 -8.26 7.77 6.22
N ASN A 118 -7.51 6.66 6.20
CA ASN A 118 -6.83 6.11 7.38
C ASN A 118 -5.84 7.14 7.93
N LYS A 119 -6.23 7.89 8.97
CA LYS A 119 -5.35 8.88 9.61
C LYS A 119 -4.23 8.20 10.38
N SER A 120 -3.10 7.97 9.71
CA SER A 120 -1.87 7.56 10.40
C SER A 120 -1.37 8.68 11.27
N THR A 121 -1.01 8.37 12.52
CA THR A 121 -0.67 9.39 13.51
C THR A 121 0.71 9.14 14.12
N VAL A 122 1.50 10.20 14.26
CA VAL A 122 2.78 10.22 14.95
C VAL A 122 2.66 11.11 16.17
N ILE A 123 3.14 10.62 17.32
CA ILE A 123 3.29 11.41 18.53
C ILE A 123 4.77 11.75 18.68
N VAL A 124 5.08 13.03 18.77
CA VAL A 124 6.40 13.56 19.09
C VAL A 124 6.35 14.13 20.49
N GLN A 125 7.09 13.54 21.41
CA GLN A 125 7.02 13.83 22.84
C GLN A 125 8.39 14.30 23.32
N PRO A 126 8.56 15.50 23.92
CA PRO A 126 9.83 15.90 24.49
C PRO A 126 10.24 14.93 25.60
N LYS A 127 11.54 14.61 25.68
CA LYS A 127 12.10 13.85 26.82
C LYS A 127 12.07 14.67 28.10
N ASN A 128 12.20 15.99 27.99
CA ASN A 128 11.97 16.91 29.09
C ASN A 128 10.47 17.22 29.26
N THR A 129 9.87 16.75 30.34
CA THR A 129 8.45 16.91 30.66
C THR A 129 8.04 18.33 31.04
N GLU A 130 8.98 19.22 31.33
CA GLU A 130 8.71 20.63 31.67
C GLU A 130 8.65 21.54 30.43
N LYS A 131 9.06 21.04 29.26
CA LYS A 131 9.09 21.80 28.00
C LYS A 131 7.67 22.13 27.53
N LYS A 132 7.42 23.39 27.18
CA LYS A 132 6.10 23.85 26.72
C LYS A 132 5.80 23.31 25.32
N VAL A 133 4.53 23.00 25.06
CA VAL A 133 4.08 22.53 23.73
C VAL A 133 4.40 23.55 22.63
N SER A 134 4.38 24.85 22.92
CA SER A 134 4.70 25.91 21.96
C SER A 134 6.13 25.82 21.44
N GLU A 135 7.09 25.50 22.31
CA GLU A 135 8.50 25.34 21.98
C GLU A 135 8.70 24.06 21.15
N THR A 136 8.13 22.94 21.60
CA THR A 136 8.12 21.69 20.83
C THR A 136 7.51 21.86 19.44
N LYS A 137 6.42 22.62 19.33
CA LYS A 137 5.75 22.87 18.04
C LYS A 137 6.60 23.75 17.13
N ALA A 138 7.25 24.79 17.67
CA ALA A 138 8.12 25.67 16.89
C ALA A 138 9.34 24.92 16.33
N GLU A 139 10.00 24.11 17.16
CA GLU A 139 11.13 23.28 16.73
C GLU A 139 10.72 22.23 15.70
N LEU A 140 9.60 21.55 15.94
CA LEU A 140 9.08 20.54 15.01
C LEU A 140 8.67 21.14 13.65
N LEU A 141 8.00 22.30 13.64
CA LEU A 141 7.63 23.01 12.41
C LEU A 141 8.83 23.61 11.69
N GLY A 142 9.89 23.98 12.42
CA GLY A 142 11.14 24.46 11.85
C GLY A 142 11.93 23.37 11.11
N LYS A 143 11.76 22.09 11.48
CA LYS A 143 12.45 20.96 10.85
C LYS A 143 11.60 20.17 9.86
N VAL A 144 10.30 20.03 10.14
CA VAL A 144 9.37 19.27 9.29
C VAL A 144 8.61 20.25 8.41
N ASN A 145 9.16 20.54 7.22
CA ASN A 145 8.47 21.34 6.21
C ASN A 145 7.52 20.45 5.37
N PRO A 146 6.19 20.64 5.43
CA PRO A 146 5.24 19.78 4.72
C PRO A 146 5.32 19.89 3.20
N VAL A 147 5.67 21.07 2.67
CA VAL A 147 5.72 21.31 1.22
C VAL A 147 6.97 20.67 0.63
N GLU A 148 8.14 20.92 1.22
CA GLU A 148 9.42 20.37 0.75
C GLU A 148 9.44 18.83 0.82
N ASN A 149 8.84 18.25 1.86
CA ASN A 149 8.82 16.80 2.06
C ASN A 149 7.63 16.11 1.37
N ASN A 150 6.78 16.89 0.68
CA ASN A 150 5.55 16.43 0.03
C ASN A 150 4.70 15.57 0.99
N LEU A 151 4.34 16.16 2.13
CA LEU A 151 3.61 15.52 3.23
C LEU A 151 2.15 15.98 3.23
N ASN A 152 1.23 15.03 3.24
CA ASN A 152 -0.19 15.32 3.36
C ASN A 152 -0.66 15.23 4.82
N ILE A 153 -0.42 16.33 5.56
CA ILE A 153 -0.80 16.44 6.98
C ILE A 153 -2.28 16.79 7.08
N SER A 154 -3.04 15.96 7.80
CA SER A 154 -4.47 16.13 8.03
C SER A 154 -4.78 16.95 9.29
N ASN A 155 -3.97 16.80 10.34
CA ASN A 155 -4.21 17.44 11.62
C ASN A 155 -2.93 17.53 12.47
N VAL A 156 -2.82 18.58 13.28
CA VAL A 156 -1.74 18.75 14.27
C VAL A 156 -2.36 19.19 15.59
N LYS A 157 -2.16 18.40 16.66
CA LYS A 157 -2.71 18.65 17.99
C LYS A 157 -1.64 18.69 19.07
N SER A 158 -1.90 19.44 20.13
CA SER A 158 -1.10 19.45 21.34
C SER A 158 -1.40 18.22 22.21
N SER A 159 -0.36 17.58 22.75
CA SER A 159 -0.46 16.53 23.77
C SER A 159 -0.39 17.14 25.18
N ARG A 160 -1.00 16.47 26.17
CA ARG A 160 -1.07 16.95 27.57
C ARG A 160 0.29 17.05 28.26
N SER A 161 1.31 16.39 27.74
CA SER A 161 2.65 16.27 28.31
C SER A 161 3.72 17.12 27.60
N GLY A 162 3.34 18.19 26.89
CA GLY A 162 4.32 19.03 26.17
C GLY A 162 4.62 18.58 24.72
N GLY A 163 3.99 17.48 24.27
CA GLY A 163 4.21 16.88 22.95
C GLY A 163 3.28 17.39 21.85
N VAL A 164 3.55 16.98 20.61
CA VAL A 164 2.76 17.28 19.41
C VAL A 164 2.33 15.97 18.75
N ILE A 165 1.07 15.91 18.35
CA ILE A 165 0.44 14.78 17.65
C ILE A 165 0.20 15.23 16.22
N ILE A 166 0.81 14.56 15.25
CA ILE A 166 0.64 14.83 13.82
C ILE A 166 -0.12 13.66 13.20
N SER A 167 -1.27 13.94 12.59
CA SER A 167 -2.03 12.96 11.81
C SER A 167 -1.88 13.26 10.32
N CYS A 168 -1.56 12.25 9.52
CA CYS A 168 -1.41 12.33 8.08
C CYS A 168 -2.44 11.45 7.36
N ASN A 169 -2.69 11.77 6.10
CA ASN A 169 -3.64 11.03 5.26
C ASN A 169 -3.09 9.67 4.76
N SER A 170 -1.80 9.38 4.96
CA SER A 170 -1.18 8.11 4.58
C SER A 170 -0.15 7.62 5.61
N SER A 171 0.04 6.31 5.69
CA SER A 171 1.10 5.69 6.51
C SER A 171 2.49 6.07 5.99
N LYS A 172 2.65 6.20 4.68
CA LYS A 172 3.87 6.69 4.01
C LYS A 172 4.30 8.06 4.52
N ASP A 173 3.37 9.01 4.65
CA ASP A 173 3.68 10.35 5.17
C ASP A 173 4.10 10.29 6.63
N THR A 174 3.48 9.43 7.44
CA THR A 174 3.94 9.24 8.83
C THR A 174 5.31 8.59 8.92
N LYS A 175 5.65 7.63 8.04
CA LYS A 175 7.00 7.03 7.98
C LYS A 175 8.05 8.11 7.69
N LYS A 176 7.81 8.98 6.70
CA LYS A 176 8.68 10.13 6.40
C LYS A 176 8.84 11.09 7.58
N ILE A 177 7.76 11.41 8.29
CA ILE A 177 7.83 12.28 9.47
C ILE A 177 8.66 11.61 10.57
N VAL A 178 8.46 10.31 10.82
CA VAL A 178 9.28 9.56 11.78
C VAL A 178 10.76 9.63 11.38
N GLU A 179 11.09 9.39 10.12
CA GLU A 179 12.48 9.48 9.62
C GLU A 179 13.10 10.87 9.83
N ILE A 180 12.39 11.95 9.51
CA ILE A 180 12.90 13.32 9.69
C ILE A 180 13.16 13.60 11.17
N VAL A 181 12.18 13.28 12.03
CA VAL A 181 12.28 13.58 13.47
C VAL A 181 13.31 12.66 14.14
N GLU A 182 13.48 11.41 13.69
CA GLU A 182 14.54 10.52 14.19
C GLU A 182 15.94 10.98 13.77
N ASN A 183 16.08 11.56 12.58
CA ASN A 183 17.37 12.05 12.11
C ASN A 183 17.76 13.39 12.76
N GLU A 184 16.82 14.32 12.93
CA GLU A 184 17.14 15.68 13.38
C GLU A 184 16.87 15.94 14.86
N LEU A 185 15.98 15.19 15.51
CA LEU A 185 15.40 15.56 16.81
C LEU A 185 15.38 14.40 17.83
N ARG A 186 16.03 13.27 17.53
CA ARG A 186 16.04 12.08 18.39
C ARG A 186 16.66 12.29 19.78
N GLU A 187 17.57 13.25 19.92
CA GLU A 187 18.22 13.52 21.21
C GLU A 187 17.24 14.14 22.21
N ASP A 188 16.39 15.06 21.77
CA ASP A 188 15.46 15.80 22.62
C ASP A 188 14.05 15.18 22.68
N TYR A 189 13.70 14.35 21.70
CA TYR A 189 12.33 13.85 21.52
C TYR A 189 12.23 12.33 21.46
N ASN A 190 11.17 11.81 22.06
CA ASN A 190 10.67 10.45 21.90
C ASN A 190 9.57 10.44 20.83
N ILE A 191 9.73 9.61 19.82
CA ILE A 191 8.80 9.51 18.71
C ILE A 191 8.04 8.21 18.83
N LYS A 192 6.73 8.27 18.66
CA LYS A 192 5.86 7.11 18.68
C LYS A 192 4.89 7.20 17.52
N GLN A 193 5.14 6.41 16.49
CA GLN A 193 4.15 6.15 15.46
C GLN A 193 3.02 5.31 16.06
N LEU A 194 1.80 5.84 16.05
CA LEU A 194 0.62 5.05 16.31
C LEU A 194 0.33 4.23 15.07
N SER A 195 0.37 2.90 15.22
CA SER A 195 -0.12 2.02 14.17
C SER A 195 -1.63 2.22 14.02
N ASN A 196 -2.07 2.32 12.77
CA ASN A 196 -3.50 2.27 12.47
C ASN A 196 -4.08 0.97 13.04
N LEU A 197 -5.25 1.06 13.65
CA LEU A 197 -5.98 -0.14 14.04
C LEU A 197 -6.52 -0.80 12.77
N CYS A 198 -5.72 -1.69 12.17
CA CYS A 198 -6.15 -2.43 10.99
C CYS A 198 -7.16 -3.51 11.40
N PRO A 199 -8.37 -3.54 10.80
CA PRO A 199 -9.36 -4.57 11.06
C PRO A 199 -8.87 -5.96 10.62
N ARG A 200 -9.58 -7.00 11.07
CA ARG A 200 -9.25 -8.39 10.77
C ARG A 200 -10.40 -9.08 10.08
N ILE A 201 -10.07 -9.85 9.05
CA ILE A 201 -10.98 -10.77 8.36
C ILE A 201 -10.57 -12.21 8.64
N ARG A 202 -11.56 -13.11 8.66
CA ARG A 202 -11.35 -14.57 8.67
C ARG A 202 -11.77 -15.14 7.34
N ILE A 203 -10.84 -15.82 6.69
CA ILE A 203 -11.07 -16.52 5.42
C ILE A 203 -11.19 -18.00 5.73
N SER A 204 -12.24 -18.63 5.20
CA SER A 204 -12.64 -20.00 5.53
C SER A 204 -12.86 -20.84 4.27
N GLY A 205 -12.54 -22.13 4.35
CA GLY A 205 -12.72 -23.07 3.25
C GLY A 205 -11.56 -23.14 2.26
N ILE A 206 -10.37 -22.69 2.68
CA ILE A 206 -9.13 -22.74 1.90
C ILE A 206 -8.75 -24.22 1.71
N PRO A 207 -8.47 -24.71 0.49
CA PRO A 207 -8.04 -26.09 0.28
C PRO A 207 -6.74 -26.41 1.02
N LYS A 208 -6.59 -27.62 1.58
CA LYS A 208 -5.41 -28.03 2.37
C LYS A 208 -4.12 -28.03 1.55
N GLU A 209 -4.26 -28.19 0.24
CA GLU A 209 -3.17 -28.22 -0.73
C GLU A 209 -2.51 -26.83 -0.89
N ILE A 210 -3.20 -25.76 -0.48
CA ILE A 210 -2.66 -24.40 -0.52
C ILE A 210 -1.77 -24.18 0.71
N THR A 211 -0.46 -24.03 0.47
CA THR A 211 0.51 -23.65 1.51
C THR A 211 0.31 -22.21 1.96
N SER A 212 0.83 -21.84 3.14
CA SER A 212 0.75 -20.45 3.62
C SER A 212 1.40 -19.46 2.67
N GLU A 213 2.48 -19.84 1.98
CA GLU A 213 3.17 -18.99 1.00
C GLU A 213 2.33 -18.80 -0.27
N MET A 214 1.75 -19.89 -0.79
CA MET A 214 0.85 -19.84 -1.94
C MET A 214 -0.41 -19.04 -1.63
N PHE A 215 -0.93 -19.16 -0.40
CA PHE A 215 -2.06 -18.38 0.08
C PHE A 215 -1.76 -16.88 0.03
N SER A 216 -0.63 -16.44 0.61
CA SER A 216 -0.25 -15.02 0.60
C SER A 216 -0.12 -14.46 -0.81
N LYS A 217 0.53 -15.21 -1.73
CA LYS A 217 0.64 -14.81 -3.14
C LYS A 217 -0.73 -14.72 -3.83
N SER A 218 -1.58 -15.73 -3.62
CA SER A 218 -2.91 -15.80 -4.25
C SER A 218 -3.86 -14.72 -3.73
N LEU A 219 -3.81 -14.44 -2.42
CA LEU A 219 -4.73 -13.53 -1.74
C LEU A 219 -4.78 -12.16 -2.43
N VAL A 220 -3.63 -11.54 -2.66
CA VAL A 220 -3.56 -10.23 -3.30
C VAL A 220 -3.65 -10.36 -4.82
N HIS A 221 -2.88 -11.27 -5.42
CA HIS A 221 -2.76 -11.32 -6.88
C HIS A 221 -4.07 -11.68 -7.59
N GLN A 222 -4.88 -12.55 -7.00
CA GLN A 222 -6.17 -12.96 -7.60
C GLN A 222 -7.34 -12.04 -7.20
N ASN A 223 -7.14 -11.10 -6.28
CA ASN A 223 -8.21 -10.23 -5.75
C ASN A 223 -7.82 -8.75 -5.77
N GLN A 224 -6.95 -8.33 -6.69
CA GLN A 224 -6.35 -6.99 -6.74
C GLN A 224 -7.37 -5.84 -6.64
N LEU A 225 -8.53 -5.98 -7.29
CA LEU A 225 -9.60 -4.97 -7.28
C LEU A 225 -10.23 -4.73 -5.90
N LEU A 226 -10.01 -5.64 -4.95
CA LEU A 226 -10.53 -5.51 -3.58
C LEU A 226 -9.51 -4.88 -2.63
N PHE A 227 -8.25 -4.72 -3.06
CA PHE A 227 -7.17 -4.12 -2.27
C PHE A 227 -6.90 -2.68 -2.71
N ASN A 228 -6.69 -1.78 -1.74
CA ASN A 228 -6.49 -0.36 -2.00
C ASN A 228 -5.08 -0.03 -2.53
N ASP A 229 -4.06 -0.74 -2.06
CA ASP A 229 -2.69 -0.66 -2.56
C ASP A 229 -2.08 -2.07 -2.57
N VAL A 230 -1.60 -2.51 -3.73
CA VAL A 230 -1.18 -3.92 -3.95
C VAL A 230 0.09 -4.26 -3.16
N ASN A 231 0.83 -3.23 -2.70
CA ASN A 231 2.19 -3.36 -2.17
C ASN A 231 2.37 -3.06 -0.68
N GLU A 232 1.38 -2.54 0.06
CA GLU A 232 1.56 -2.32 1.50
C GLU A 232 0.33 -2.73 2.35
N ASP A 233 0.64 -3.46 3.42
CA ASP A 233 -0.15 -3.61 4.66
C ASP A 233 -1.30 -4.63 4.70
N TYR A 234 -1.00 -5.89 4.37
CA TYR A 234 -1.68 -7.02 5.01
C TYR A 234 -0.73 -7.88 5.85
N LYS A 235 -1.25 -8.40 6.96
CA LYS A 235 -0.53 -9.30 7.86
C LYS A 235 -1.36 -10.55 8.11
N VAL A 236 -0.82 -11.72 7.74
CA VAL A 236 -1.41 -13.01 8.13
C VAL A 236 -1.16 -13.22 9.62
N VAL A 237 -2.22 -13.14 10.42
CA VAL A 237 -2.16 -13.30 11.88
C VAL A 237 -2.18 -14.77 12.28
N SER A 238 -2.94 -15.58 11.55
CA SER A 238 -2.96 -17.02 11.74
C SER A 238 -3.33 -17.75 10.45
N TYR A 239 -2.81 -18.97 10.32
CA TYR A 239 -3.10 -19.90 9.23
C TYR A 239 -3.15 -21.30 9.84
N SER A 240 -4.32 -21.94 9.84
CA SER A 240 -4.51 -23.22 10.55
C SER A 240 -5.66 -24.05 10.00
N SER A 241 -5.71 -25.33 10.38
CA SER A 241 -6.83 -26.21 10.06
C SER A 241 -8.16 -25.71 10.65
N GLN A 242 -9.25 -25.98 9.94
CA GLN A 242 -10.58 -25.70 10.49
C GLN A 242 -10.92 -26.72 11.58
N ARG A 243 -11.46 -26.23 12.72
CA ARG A 243 -11.79 -27.06 13.90
C ARG A 243 -12.68 -28.28 13.61
N LYS A 244 -13.42 -28.29 12.49
CA LYS A 244 -14.35 -29.37 12.11
C LYS A 244 -14.00 -30.03 10.77
N SER A 245 -12.83 -29.72 10.19
CA SER A 245 -12.44 -30.27 8.89
C SER A 245 -10.94 -30.29 8.71
N ASP A 246 -10.38 -31.49 8.55
CA ASP A 246 -8.97 -31.67 8.18
C ASP A 246 -8.71 -31.46 6.69
N LYS A 247 -9.77 -31.25 5.89
CA LYS A 247 -9.69 -30.99 4.43
C LYS A 247 -9.55 -29.52 4.09
N TYR A 248 -9.88 -28.63 5.03
CA TYR A 248 -9.89 -27.19 4.79
C TYR A 248 -9.13 -26.43 5.86
N LEU A 249 -8.48 -25.36 5.41
CA LEU A 249 -7.75 -24.40 6.20
C LEU A 249 -8.58 -23.13 6.39
N GLN A 250 -8.14 -22.32 7.35
CA GLN A 250 -8.63 -20.98 7.62
C GLN A 250 -7.46 -20.03 7.87
N ALA A 251 -7.66 -18.77 7.52
CA ALA A 251 -6.69 -17.72 7.76
C ALA A 251 -7.37 -16.56 8.50
N VAL A 252 -6.65 -15.91 9.41
CA VAL A 252 -7.02 -14.58 9.91
C VAL A 252 -6.02 -13.59 9.36
N VAL A 253 -6.51 -12.60 8.63
CA VAL A 253 -5.68 -11.59 7.97
C VAL A 253 -6.06 -10.23 8.50
N GLN A 254 -5.07 -9.47 8.92
CA GLN A 254 -5.19 -8.06 9.26
C GLN A 254 -4.91 -7.23 8.00
N ILE A 255 -5.82 -6.33 7.65
CA ILE A 255 -5.79 -5.54 6.41
C ILE A 255 -6.21 -4.11 6.72
N ASP A 256 -5.92 -3.18 5.82
CA ASP A 256 -6.40 -1.81 5.94
C ASP A 256 -7.94 -1.73 5.84
N THR A 257 -8.48 -0.61 6.33
CA THR A 257 -9.92 -0.34 6.42
C THR A 257 -10.63 -0.33 5.06
N VAL A 258 -9.98 0.17 4.00
CA VAL A 258 -10.57 0.26 2.67
C VAL A 258 -10.70 -1.14 2.07
N SER A 259 -9.62 -1.91 2.09
CA SER A 259 -9.63 -3.31 1.65
C SER A 259 -10.63 -4.13 2.47
N TYR A 260 -10.72 -3.90 3.78
CA TYR A 260 -11.73 -4.56 4.63
C TYR A 260 -13.15 -4.30 4.13
N ASN A 261 -13.51 -3.04 3.89
CA ASN A 261 -14.86 -2.70 3.44
C ASN A 261 -15.19 -3.34 2.09
N ASN A 262 -14.23 -3.34 1.15
CA ASN A 262 -14.39 -3.94 -0.16
C ASN A 262 -14.56 -5.46 -0.07
N ILE A 263 -13.69 -6.13 0.69
CA ILE A 263 -13.71 -7.58 0.86
C ILE A 263 -14.97 -8.03 1.61
N MET A 264 -15.39 -7.31 2.65
CA MET A 264 -16.60 -7.64 3.40
C MET A 264 -17.87 -7.49 2.54
N LYS A 265 -17.92 -6.48 1.65
CA LYS A 265 -18.99 -6.35 0.65
C LYS A 265 -18.99 -7.49 -0.35
N ALA A 266 -17.81 -7.93 -0.80
CA ALA A 266 -17.69 -9.06 -1.73
C ALA A 266 -18.06 -10.42 -1.07
N GLY A 267 -17.77 -10.58 0.22
CA GLY A 267 -18.11 -11.76 1.04
C GLY A 267 -17.32 -13.04 0.73
N LYS A 268 -16.54 -13.05 -0.35
CA LYS A 268 -15.70 -14.18 -0.78
C LYS A 268 -14.44 -13.70 -1.49
N LEU A 269 -13.38 -14.50 -1.42
CA LEU A 269 -12.10 -14.26 -2.08
C LEU A 269 -11.70 -15.47 -2.92
N LEU A 270 -11.14 -15.24 -4.10
CA LEU A 270 -10.57 -16.29 -4.93
C LEU A 270 -9.20 -16.68 -4.39
N ILE A 271 -8.99 -17.96 -4.07
CA ILE A 271 -7.72 -18.52 -3.62
C ILE A 271 -7.46 -19.81 -4.41
N GLY A 272 -6.42 -19.80 -5.24
CA GLY A 272 -6.17 -20.84 -6.22
C GLY A 272 -7.34 -20.93 -7.20
N TYR A 273 -8.06 -22.04 -7.18
CA TYR A 273 -9.22 -22.30 -8.04
C TYR A 273 -10.57 -22.21 -7.30
N LYS A 274 -10.59 -21.72 -6.06
CA LYS A 274 -11.78 -21.79 -5.20
C LYS A 274 -12.12 -20.44 -4.55
N TYR A 275 -13.40 -20.11 -4.56
CA TYR A 275 -13.93 -19.01 -3.75
C TYR A 275 -14.06 -19.44 -2.28
N CYS A 276 -13.32 -18.76 -1.42
CA CYS A 276 -13.30 -18.95 0.03
C CYS A 276 -14.20 -17.89 0.70
N LYS A 277 -14.99 -18.29 1.70
CA LYS A 277 -15.91 -17.37 2.40
C LYS A 277 -15.16 -16.50 3.40
N VAL A 278 -15.51 -15.21 3.43
CA VAL A 278 -14.93 -14.24 4.34
C VAL A 278 -15.92 -13.89 5.46
N TRP A 279 -15.38 -13.70 6.66
CA TRP A 279 -16.13 -13.34 7.86
C TRP A 279 -15.41 -12.20 8.60
N ASP A 280 -16.19 -11.42 9.34
CA ASP A 280 -15.64 -10.47 10.29
C ASP A 280 -14.85 -11.23 11.38
N ALA A 281 -13.63 -10.78 11.64
CA ALA A 281 -12.74 -11.35 12.64
C ALA A 281 -12.14 -10.29 13.55
N ILE A 282 -12.83 -9.15 13.69
CA ILE A 282 -12.54 -8.17 14.72
C ILE A 282 -12.68 -8.85 16.08
N ASP A 283 -11.57 -8.87 16.82
CA ASP A 283 -11.50 -9.50 18.13
C ASP A 283 -10.96 -8.52 19.16
N VAL A 284 -11.78 -8.21 20.16
CA VAL A 284 -11.37 -7.39 21.28
C VAL A 284 -10.71 -8.29 22.32
N ARG A 285 -9.44 -8.05 22.59
CA ARG A 285 -8.67 -8.79 23.58
C ARG A 285 -9.31 -8.66 24.97
N ARG A 286 -9.50 -9.82 25.62
CA ARG A 286 -9.81 -9.92 27.04
C ARG A 286 -8.52 -10.18 27.82
N CYS A 287 -8.43 -9.66 29.03
CA CYS A 287 -7.41 -10.03 29.99
C CYS A 287 -7.60 -11.49 30.38
N TYR A 288 -6.55 -12.31 30.28
CA TYR A 288 -6.63 -13.74 30.64
C TYR A 288 -6.70 -13.96 32.16
N ASN A 289 -6.39 -12.93 32.96
CA ASN A 289 -6.45 -13.01 34.42
C ASN A 289 -7.85 -12.65 34.95
N CYS A 290 -8.42 -11.50 34.57
CA CYS A 290 -9.69 -11.02 35.13
C CYS A 290 -10.89 -11.06 34.18
N CYS A 291 -10.70 -11.50 32.93
CA CYS A 291 -11.70 -11.43 31.84
C CYS A 291 -12.11 -10.02 31.39
N GLY A 292 -11.60 -8.96 32.02
CA GLY A 292 -11.85 -7.57 31.65
C GLY A 292 -11.19 -7.15 30.32
N PHE A 293 -11.37 -5.89 29.94
CA PHE A 293 -10.92 -5.35 28.65
C PHE A 293 -9.83 -4.27 28.83
N HIS A 294 -9.15 -3.93 27.74
CA HIS A 294 -8.16 -2.82 27.63
C HIS A 294 -6.83 -2.97 28.37
N HIS A 295 -6.55 -4.13 28.97
CA HIS A 295 -5.25 -4.40 29.58
C HIS A 295 -4.82 -5.86 29.34
N HIS A 296 -3.52 -6.10 29.51
CA HIS A 296 -2.95 -7.43 29.46
C HIS A 296 -2.83 -8.01 30.87
N SER A 297 -2.70 -9.34 30.97
CA SER A 297 -2.62 -10.03 32.26
C SER A 297 -1.42 -9.62 33.12
N ASP A 298 -0.29 -9.24 32.49
CA ASP A 298 0.92 -8.73 33.17
C ASP A 298 0.72 -7.34 33.79
N LYS A 299 -0.29 -6.60 33.34
CA LYS A 299 -0.68 -5.27 33.86
C LYS A 299 -2.06 -5.31 34.49
N CYS A 300 -2.45 -6.46 35.04
CA CYS A 300 -3.74 -6.65 35.66
C CYS A 300 -3.64 -6.41 37.16
N ASP A 301 -4.46 -5.49 37.69
CA ASP A 301 -4.50 -5.18 39.12
C ASP A 301 -5.22 -6.25 39.96
N GLN A 302 -5.74 -7.31 39.32
CA GLN A 302 -6.42 -8.40 40.03
C GLN A 302 -5.41 -9.43 40.54
N ASN A 303 -5.37 -9.60 41.86
CA ASN A 303 -4.43 -10.52 42.52
C ASN A 303 -4.78 -12.01 42.32
N PHE A 304 -5.99 -12.34 41.86
CA PHE A 304 -6.44 -13.71 41.65
C PHE A 304 -7.04 -13.89 40.24
N PRO A 305 -6.88 -15.08 39.63
CA PRO A 305 -7.51 -15.38 38.36
C PRO A 305 -9.02 -15.53 38.54
N ILE A 306 -9.78 -14.97 37.61
CA ILE A 306 -11.23 -15.11 37.51
C ILE A 306 -11.52 -16.12 36.40
N CYS A 307 -12.24 -17.18 36.76
CA CYS A 307 -12.61 -18.22 35.83
C CYS A 307 -13.56 -17.67 34.76
N PRO A 308 -13.21 -17.73 33.46
CA PRO A 308 -14.07 -17.24 32.40
C PRO A 308 -15.32 -18.11 32.17
N ARG A 309 -15.41 -19.29 32.81
CA ARG A 309 -16.59 -20.18 32.72
C ARG A 309 -17.67 -19.81 33.73
N CYS A 310 -17.30 -19.67 35.00
CA CYS A 310 -18.22 -19.52 36.12
C CYS A 310 -18.02 -18.25 36.96
N SER A 311 -17.08 -17.38 36.62
CA SER A 311 -16.75 -16.13 37.32
C SER A 311 -16.15 -16.27 38.73
N GLU A 312 -15.78 -17.48 39.15
CA GLU A 312 -15.17 -17.73 40.47
C GLU A 312 -13.64 -17.57 40.46
N LYS A 313 -13.03 -17.49 41.65
CA LYS A 313 -11.60 -17.19 41.83
C LYS A 313 -10.68 -18.41 41.64
N HIS A 314 -10.55 -18.89 40.41
CA HIS A 314 -9.65 -19.99 40.05
C HIS A 314 -9.30 -19.94 38.56
N LYS A 315 -8.30 -20.75 38.14
CA LYS A 315 -7.97 -20.91 36.73
C LYS A 315 -8.99 -21.80 36.03
N VAL A 316 -9.26 -21.56 34.75
CA VAL A 316 -10.28 -22.32 34.00
C VAL A 316 -10.04 -23.84 34.01
N GLN A 317 -8.78 -24.27 34.07
CA GLN A 317 -8.39 -25.68 34.15
C GLN A 317 -8.82 -26.37 35.45
N GLU A 318 -9.03 -25.60 36.52
CA GLU A 318 -9.45 -26.07 37.85
C GLU A 318 -10.97 -25.99 38.02
N CYS A 319 -11.69 -25.50 37.01
CA CYS A 319 -13.12 -25.25 37.10
C CYS A 319 -13.93 -26.55 37.11
N LYS A 320 -14.68 -26.77 38.18
CA LYS A 320 -15.62 -27.91 38.33
C LYS A 320 -17.10 -27.50 38.22
N SER A 321 -17.38 -26.25 37.85
CA SER A 321 -18.75 -25.73 37.81
C SER A 321 -19.42 -26.05 36.47
N ASP A 322 -20.64 -26.58 36.54
CA ASP A 322 -21.53 -26.75 35.39
C ASP A 322 -22.31 -25.47 35.06
N ILE A 323 -22.30 -24.49 35.96
CA ILE A 323 -22.98 -23.22 35.78
C ILE A 323 -22.08 -22.29 34.96
N LEU A 324 -22.67 -21.72 33.90
CA LEU A 324 -22.04 -20.66 33.15
C LEU A 324 -22.39 -19.31 33.74
N LYS A 325 -21.36 -18.48 33.97
CA LYS A 325 -21.54 -17.11 34.46
C LYS A 325 -20.45 -16.23 33.89
N CYS A 326 -20.86 -15.13 33.26
CA CYS A 326 -19.96 -14.14 32.69
C CYS A 326 -19.71 -13.01 33.68
N THR A 327 -18.45 -12.80 34.06
CA THR A 327 -18.07 -11.78 35.06
C THR A 327 -18.44 -10.38 34.59
N ASN A 328 -18.13 -10.06 33.32
CA ASN A 328 -18.38 -8.73 32.76
C ASN A 328 -19.87 -8.43 32.66
N CYS A 329 -20.68 -9.38 32.15
CA CYS A 329 -22.13 -9.21 32.08
C CYS A 329 -22.77 -9.16 33.47
N SER A 330 -22.20 -9.86 34.46
CA SER A 330 -22.66 -9.80 35.86
C SER A 330 -22.43 -8.42 36.47
N MET A 331 -21.27 -7.81 36.21
CA MET A 331 -20.98 -6.43 36.62
C MET A 331 -21.95 -5.45 35.95
N LEU A 332 -22.21 -5.59 34.64
CA LEU A 332 -23.18 -4.73 33.95
C LEU A 332 -24.61 -4.95 34.45
N LYS A 333 -24.97 -6.18 34.86
CA LYS A 333 -26.31 -6.46 35.39
C LYS A 333 -26.62 -5.71 36.68
N ALA A 334 -25.59 -5.39 37.48
CA ALA A 334 -25.75 -4.60 38.70
C ALA A 334 -26.28 -3.18 38.42
N THR A 335 -26.07 -2.66 37.21
CA THR A 335 -26.60 -1.35 36.77
C THR A 335 -27.69 -1.46 35.71
N ASN A 336 -27.92 -2.64 35.12
CA ASN A 336 -28.94 -2.86 34.10
C ASN A 336 -29.57 -4.28 34.21
N ALA A 337 -30.80 -4.36 34.70
CA ALA A 337 -31.44 -5.63 35.06
C ALA A 337 -31.64 -6.62 33.89
N ASN A 338 -31.70 -6.15 32.63
CA ASN A 338 -32.06 -6.98 31.47
C ASN A 338 -30.86 -7.65 30.77
N ILE A 339 -29.77 -7.90 31.49
CA ILE A 339 -28.56 -8.53 30.95
C ILE A 339 -28.53 -10.03 31.27
N ASN A 340 -28.46 -10.85 30.22
CA ASN A 340 -28.20 -12.28 30.37
C ASN A 340 -26.75 -12.49 30.85
N THR A 341 -26.57 -13.18 31.97
CA THR A 341 -25.26 -13.51 32.55
C THR A 341 -24.90 -15.00 32.43
N ASN A 342 -25.85 -15.86 32.04
CA ASN A 342 -25.71 -17.31 31.97
C ASN A 342 -25.01 -17.75 30.67
N HIS A 343 -23.73 -17.39 30.56
CA HIS A 343 -22.84 -17.78 29.47
C HIS A 343 -21.39 -17.63 29.93
N ALA A 344 -20.45 -18.33 29.29
CA ALA A 344 -19.03 -18.13 29.57
C ALA A 344 -18.56 -16.78 29.01
N ALA A 345 -17.59 -16.14 29.64
CA ALA A 345 -17.05 -14.85 29.21
C ALA A 345 -16.49 -14.86 27.76
N TRP A 346 -16.07 -16.03 27.25
CA TRP A 346 -15.60 -16.23 25.88
C TRP A 346 -16.72 -16.43 24.84
N ASP A 347 -17.98 -16.56 25.25
CA ASP A 347 -19.11 -16.69 24.33
C ASP A 347 -19.42 -15.36 23.65
N ILE A 348 -18.80 -15.13 22.48
CA ILE A 348 -18.94 -13.91 21.68
C ILE A 348 -20.38 -13.66 21.19
N ASN A 349 -21.21 -14.70 21.08
CA ASN A 349 -22.56 -14.58 20.56
C ASN A 349 -23.55 -14.15 21.64
N LYS A 350 -23.29 -14.51 22.90
CA LYS A 350 -24.17 -14.20 24.05
C LYS A 350 -23.68 -13.02 24.91
N CYS A 351 -22.39 -12.72 24.90
CA CYS A 351 -21.82 -11.69 25.77
C CYS A 351 -22.09 -10.27 25.28
N THR A 352 -23.06 -9.60 25.91
CA THR A 352 -23.46 -8.22 25.60
C THR A 352 -22.30 -7.24 25.78
N VAL A 353 -21.54 -7.36 26.87
CA VAL A 353 -20.39 -6.47 27.12
C VAL A 353 -19.33 -6.61 26.03
N TYR A 354 -19.03 -7.84 25.60
CA TYR A 354 -18.10 -8.07 24.49
C TYR A 354 -18.59 -7.43 23.19
N LYS A 355 -19.87 -7.61 22.84
CA LYS A 355 -20.46 -6.97 21.65
C LYS A 355 -20.34 -5.45 21.70
N THR A 356 -20.63 -4.84 22.86
CA THR A 356 -20.45 -3.39 23.05
C THR A 356 -19.00 -2.96 22.84
N HIS A 357 -18.02 -3.71 23.36
CA HIS A 357 -16.61 -3.41 23.09
C HIS A 357 -16.23 -3.61 21.62
N VAL A 358 -16.76 -4.64 20.94
CA VAL A 358 -16.54 -4.84 19.50
C VAL A 358 -17.11 -3.66 18.72
N GLU A 359 -18.33 -3.21 19.01
CA GLU A 359 -18.95 -2.07 18.34
C GLU A 359 -18.19 -0.77 18.61
N ASN A 360 -17.73 -0.54 19.85
CA ASN A 360 -16.88 0.61 20.16
C ASN A 360 -15.53 0.52 19.45
N PHE A 361 -14.93 -0.66 19.37
CA PHE A 361 -13.68 -0.87 18.66
C PHE A 361 -13.84 -0.68 17.15
N LYS A 362 -14.96 -1.15 16.58
CA LYS A 362 -15.38 -0.84 15.21
C LYS A 362 -15.52 0.66 15.00
N LYS A 363 -16.22 1.37 15.88
CA LYS A 363 -16.29 2.84 15.84
C LYS A 363 -14.92 3.48 15.94
N ILE A 364 -13.97 2.93 16.69
CA ILE A 364 -12.62 3.49 16.71
C ILE A 364 -11.93 3.22 15.37
N ILE A 365 -11.98 2.00 14.84
CA ILE A 365 -11.39 1.64 13.54
C ILE A 365 -11.99 2.47 12.38
N PHE A 366 -13.32 2.63 12.40
CA PHE A 366 -14.10 3.24 11.32
C PHE A 366 -14.53 4.69 11.60
N ASN A 367 -14.34 5.26 12.79
CA ASN A 367 -14.61 6.68 13.08
C ASN A 367 -13.35 7.44 13.54
N SER A 368 -12.18 6.81 13.58
CA SER A 368 -10.92 7.57 13.42
C SER A 368 -10.71 8.04 11.96
N GLN A 369 -11.73 7.82 11.12
CA GLN A 369 -11.96 8.38 9.79
C GLN A 369 -12.13 9.89 9.82
#